data_AF-A0A1M6H514-F1
#
_entry.id   AF-A0A1M6H514-F1
#
_cell.length_a   1.000
_cell.length_b   1.000
_cell.length_c   1.000
_cell.angle_alpha   90.00
_cell.angle_beta   90.00
_cell.angle_gamma   90.00
#
_symmetry.space_group_name_H-M   'P 1'
#
loop_
_entity.id
_entity.type
_entity.pdbx_description
1 polymer ?
#
loop_
_entity_poly.entity_id
_entity_poly.type
_entity_poly.pdbx_seq_one_letter_code
_entity_poly.pdbx_strand_id
1 'polypeptide(L)'
;MSKLKSNLGNIASIIYFVVVMWWVLLLLAIVPLTLFGDIKTIRSSGFSAPNVGIMFMGLFGLFIGISLLIPAFRKMYYKLPWLFPYVKILYVNLVIMGVATLILNYGYEVQSSTRHMSFFMVMIAQIVICRIAMCIYFNKKTVKYIGGGVENE
;
A
#
# COMPACT_ATOMS: atom_id res chain seq x y z
N MET A 1 26.39 10.43 -26.13
CA MET A 1 26.19 9.71 -24.85
C MET A 1 24.77 9.79 -24.26
N SER A 2 23.95 10.80 -24.58
CA SER A 2 22.58 10.93 -24.02
C SER A 2 21.62 9.82 -24.47
N LYS A 3 21.68 9.41 -25.75
CA LYS A 3 20.83 8.33 -26.30
C LYS A 3 21.12 6.97 -25.65
N LEU A 4 22.39 6.64 -25.39
CA LEU A 4 22.77 5.37 -24.76
C LEU A 4 22.30 5.26 -23.31
N LYS A 5 22.50 6.32 -22.51
CA LYS A 5 21.99 6.41 -21.13
C LYS A 5 20.46 6.38 -21.07
N SER A 6 19.79 7.00 -22.05
CA SER A 6 18.32 6.96 -22.14
C SER A 6 17.79 5.56 -22.42
N ASN A 7 18.42 4.84 -23.37
CA ASN A 7 18.05 3.48 -23.75
C ASN A 7 18.31 2.48 -22.61
N LEU A 8 19.46 2.56 -21.94
CA LEU A 8 19.78 1.76 -20.75
C LEU A 8 18.75 1.97 -19.63
N GLY A 9 18.37 3.22 -19.36
CA GLY A 9 17.33 3.51 -18.37
C GLY A 9 15.95 2.99 -18.75
N ASN A 10 15.61 2.97 -20.05
CA ASN A 10 14.35 2.39 -20.52
C ASN A 10 14.32 0.87 -20.38
N ILE A 11 15.41 0.18 -20.74
CA ILE A 11 15.53 -1.27 -20.61
C ILE A 11 15.47 -1.67 -19.13
N ALA A 12 16.20 -0.98 -18.26
CA ALA A 12 16.17 -1.20 -16.82
C ALA A 12 14.75 -1.00 -16.25
N SER A 13 14.03 0.03 -16.71
CA SER A 13 12.64 0.28 -16.30
C SER A 13 11.69 -0.85 -16.72
N ILE A 14 11.84 -1.42 -17.91
CA ILE A 14 11.01 -2.53 -18.40
C ILE A 14 11.30 -3.80 -17.61
N ILE A 15 12.59 -4.13 -17.41
CA ILE A 15 12.99 -5.32 -16.64
C ILE A 15 12.45 -5.21 -15.22
N TYR A 16 12.62 -4.06 -14.56
CA TYR A 16 12.10 -3.83 -13.21
C TYR A 16 10.57 -3.94 -13.16
N PHE A 17 9.87 -3.44 -14.18
CA PHE A 17 8.42 -3.55 -14.24
C PHE A 17 7.98 -5.01 -14.32
N VAL A 18 8.54 -5.80 -15.24
CA VAL A 18 8.15 -7.18 -15.48
C VAL A 18 8.55 -8.10 -14.32
N VAL A 19 9.76 -7.95 -13.79
CA VAL A 19 10.30 -8.86 -12.77
C VAL A 19 9.81 -8.51 -11.37
N VAL A 20 9.67 -7.23 -11.04
CA VAL A 20 9.38 -6.78 -9.67
C VAL A 20 8.00 -6.16 -9.55
N MET A 21 7.72 -5.08 -10.29
CA MET A 21 6.48 -4.33 -10.07
C MET A 21 5.23 -5.11 -10.44
N TRP A 22 5.27 -5.99 -11.44
CA TRP A 22 4.12 -6.83 -11.78
C TRP A 22 3.63 -7.65 -10.58
N TRP A 23 4.55 -8.28 -9.87
CA TRP A 23 4.24 -9.02 -8.64
C TRP A 23 3.75 -8.12 -7.52
N VAL A 24 4.40 -6.96 -7.33
CA VAL A 24 3.98 -5.99 -6.31
C VAL A 24 2.55 -5.54 -6.58
N LEU A 25 2.17 -5.23 -7.82
CA LEU A 25 0.82 -4.76 -8.17
C LEU A 25 -0.24 -5.82 -7.89
N LEU A 26 0.01 -7.06 -8.31
CA LEU A 26 -0.90 -8.19 -8.05
C LEU A 26 -1.10 -8.40 -6.56
N LEU A 27 0.00 -8.48 -5.80
CA LEU A 27 -0.07 -8.72 -4.35
C LEU A 27 -0.68 -7.53 -3.61
N LEU A 28 -0.45 -6.30 -4.06
CA LEU A 28 -0.99 -5.09 -3.43
C LEU A 28 -2.53 -5.04 -3.50
N ALA A 29 -3.15 -5.69 -4.49
CA ALA A 29 -4.60 -5.87 -4.56
C ALA A 29 -5.10 -7.02 -3.68
N ILE A 30 -4.34 -8.11 -3.59
CA ILE A 30 -4.75 -9.34 -2.89
C ILE A 30 -4.57 -9.22 -1.37
N VAL A 31 -3.45 -8.67 -0.91
CA VAL A 31 -3.10 -8.63 0.52
C VAL A 31 -4.13 -7.88 1.38
N PRO A 32 -4.67 -6.72 0.97
CA PRO A 32 -5.74 -6.07 1.75
C PRO A 32 -6.99 -6.97 1.92
N LEU A 33 -7.29 -7.82 0.93
CA LEU A 33 -8.41 -8.77 1.01
C LEU A 33 -8.12 -9.90 2.00
N THR A 34 -6.89 -10.40 2.04
CA THR A 34 -6.49 -11.44 3.01
C THR A 34 -6.51 -10.90 4.44
N LEU A 35 -6.12 -9.64 4.66
CA LEU A 35 -6.18 -9.00 5.99
C LEU A 35 -7.61 -8.89 6.54
N PHE A 36 -8.63 -8.74 5.68
CA PHE A 36 -10.02 -8.85 6.14
C PHE A 36 -10.35 -10.25 6.65
N GLY A 37 -9.79 -11.29 6.04
CA GLY A 37 -9.87 -12.67 6.51
C GLY A 37 -9.22 -12.82 7.89
N ASP A 38 -8.01 -12.28 8.06
CA ASP A 38 -7.28 -12.35 9.34
C ASP A 38 -8.06 -11.71 10.49
N ILE A 39 -8.69 -10.56 10.26
CA ILE A 39 -9.56 -9.91 11.27
C ILE A 39 -10.73 -10.82 11.68
N LYS A 40 -11.36 -11.51 10.73
CA LYS A 40 -12.44 -12.47 11.03
C LYS A 40 -11.90 -13.64 11.83
N THR A 41 -10.75 -14.18 11.44
CA THR A 41 -10.10 -15.31 12.11
C THR A 41 -9.74 -14.96 13.55
N ILE A 42 -9.04 -13.84 13.79
CA ILE A 42 -8.66 -13.35 15.14
C ILE A 42 -9.89 -13.20 16.04
N ARG A 43 -10.97 -12.63 15.49
CA ARG A 43 -12.23 -12.48 16.23
C ARG A 43 -12.86 -13.83 16.60
N SER A 44 -12.86 -14.79 15.67
CA SER A 44 -13.46 -16.11 15.89
C SER A 44 -12.64 -17.02 16.78
N SER A 45 -11.30 -16.93 16.68
CA SER A 45 -10.38 -17.75 17.46
C SER A 45 -10.24 -17.22 18.89
N GLY A 46 -10.36 -15.91 19.09
CA GLY A 46 -10.07 -15.27 20.37
C GLY A 46 -8.58 -15.19 20.69
N PHE A 47 -7.71 -15.48 19.72
CA PHE A 47 -6.25 -15.45 19.85
C PHE A 47 -5.62 -14.48 18.86
N SER A 48 -4.48 -13.90 19.25
CA SER A 48 -3.64 -13.14 18.33
C SER A 48 -3.07 -14.03 17.23
N ALA A 49 -2.94 -13.47 16.03
CA ALA A 49 -2.41 -14.14 14.85
C ALA A 49 -1.17 -13.40 14.31
N PRO A 50 -0.30 -14.06 13.53
CA PRO A 50 0.83 -13.40 12.89
C PRO A 50 0.38 -12.19 12.06
N ASN A 51 0.98 -11.02 12.29
CA ASN A 51 0.63 -9.82 11.53
C ASN A 51 1.41 -9.76 10.20
N VAL A 52 0.90 -10.48 9.20
CA VAL A 52 1.48 -10.49 7.85
C VAL A 52 1.35 -9.12 7.16
N GLY A 53 0.39 -8.28 7.60
CA GLY A 53 0.17 -6.95 7.06
C GLY A 53 1.36 -6.00 7.24
N ILE A 54 2.05 -6.07 8.38
CA ILE A 54 3.25 -5.24 8.63
C ILE A 54 4.41 -5.67 7.74
N MET A 55 4.58 -6.98 7.56
CA MET A 55 5.61 -7.53 6.68
C MET A 55 5.42 -7.04 5.24
N PHE A 56 4.20 -7.13 4.71
CA PHE A 56 3.89 -6.66 3.36
C PHE A 56 3.96 -5.14 3.23
N MET A 57 3.59 -4.38 4.27
CA MET A 57 3.78 -2.93 4.30
C MET A 57 5.26 -2.57 4.14
N GLY A 58 6.16 -3.23 4.88
CA GLY A 58 7.61 -3.03 4.74
C GLY A 58 8.13 -3.44 3.36
N LEU A 59 7.74 -4.62 2.86
CA LEU A 59 8.20 -5.15 1.59
C LEU A 59 7.75 -4.30 0.39
N PHE A 60 6.47 -3.95 0.32
CA PHE A 60 5.96 -3.10 -0.77
C PHE A 60 6.46 -1.67 -0.63
N GLY A 61 6.57 -1.15 0.59
CA GLY A 61 7.15 0.16 0.86
C GLY A 61 8.58 0.27 0.34
N LEU A 62 9.37 -0.79 0.49
CA LEU A 62 10.74 -0.86 -0.04
C LEU A 62 10.76 -0.83 -1.57
N PHE A 63 10.00 -1.69 -2.24
CA PHE A 63 10.00 -1.74 -3.72
C PHE A 63 9.44 -0.46 -4.33
N ILE A 64 8.32 0.05 -3.82
CA ILE A 64 7.74 1.33 -4.26
C ILE A 64 8.68 2.49 -3.93
N GLY A 65 9.37 2.45 -2.79
CA GLY A 65 10.37 3.45 -2.43
C GLY A 65 11.55 3.47 -3.39
N ILE A 66 12.10 2.30 -3.73
CA ILE A 66 13.20 2.15 -4.69
C ILE A 66 12.79 2.63 -6.08
N SER A 67 11.57 2.30 -6.52
CA SER A 67 11.06 2.70 -7.83
C SER A 67 10.93 4.24 -7.96
N LEU A 68 10.66 4.93 -6.85
CA LEU A 68 10.59 6.39 -6.80
C LEU A 68 11.96 7.04 -6.61
N LEU A 69 12.86 6.42 -5.85
CA LEU A 69 14.20 6.95 -5.56
C LEU A 69 15.09 6.91 -6.82
N ILE A 70 15.05 5.82 -7.59
CA ILE A 70 15.91 5.64 -8.75
C ILE A 70 15.25 6.26 -9.99
N PRO A 71 15.86 7.29 -10.63
CA PRO A 71 15.27 7.97 -11.79
C PRO A 71 15.00 7.06 -12.98
N ALA A 72 15.80 5.99 -13.16
CA ALA A 72 15.60 5.01 -14.21
C ALA A 72 14.27 4.26 -14.06
N PHE A 73 13.92 3.82 -12.85
CA PHE A 73 12.66 3.12 -12.59
C PHE A 73 11.46 4.05 -12.60
N ARG A 74 11.66 5.31 -12.20
CA ARG A 74 10.60 6.33 -12.23
C ARG A 74 10.00 6.50 -13.63
N LYS A 75 10.78 6.28 -14.71
CA LYS A 75 10.33 6.32 -16.12
C LYS A 75 9.09 5.47 -16.39
N MET A 76 8.91 4.37 -15.67
CA MET A 76 7.73 3.51 -15.74
C MET A 76 6.44 4.29 -15.43
N TYR A 77 6.45 5.12 -14.38
CA TYR A 77 5.28 5.93 -14.00
C TYR A 77 4.95 7.01 -15.02
N TYR A 78 5.94 7.48 -15.79
CA TYR A 78 5.71 8.40 -16.91
C TYR A 78 5.07 7.70 -18.13
N LYS A 79 5.42 6.43 -18.39
CA LYS A 79 4.82 5.64 -19.48
C LYS A 79 3.43 5.12 -19.14
N LEU A 80 3.21 4.76 -17.88
CA LEU A 80 1.95 4.23 -17.36
C LEU A 80 1.44 5.14 -16.25
N PRO A 81 0.79 6.26 -16.58
CA PRO A 81 0.40 7.28 -15.61
C PRO A 81 -0.62 6.76 -14.58
N TRP A 82 -1.42 5.75 -14.92
CA TRP A 82 -2.38 5.09 -14.01
C TRP A 82 -1.70 4.28 -12.89
N LEU A 83 -0.44 3.89 -13.07
CA LEU A 83 0.27 3.03 -12.13
C LEU A 83 0.54 3.74 -10.80
N PHE A 84 0.82 5.03 -10.86
CA PHE A 84 1.11 5.85 -9.69
C PHE A 84 -0.11 6.01 -8.75
N PRO A 85 -1.31 6.43 -9.22
CA PRO A 85 -2.50 6.45 -8.38
C PRO A 85 -2.88 5.06 -7.86
N TYR A 86 -2.76 4.01 -8.68
CA TYR A 86 -3.04 2.64 -8.27
C TYR A 86 -2.19 2.21 -7.07
N VAL A 87 -0.86 2.34 -7.19
CA VAL A 87 0.08 1.99 -6.12
C VAL A 87 -0.16 2.86 -4.89
N LYS A 88 -0.36 4.17 -5.07
CA LYS A 88 -0.57 5.11 -3.95
C LYS A 88 -1.85 4.79 -3.17
N ILE A 89 -2.97 4.56 -3.85
CA ILE A 89 -4.27 4.28 -3.22
C ILE A 89 -4.23 2.93 -2.50
N LEU A 90 -3.78 1.88 -3.18
CA LEU A 90 -3.77 0.53 -2.60
C LEU A 90 -2.73 0.38 -1.49
N TYR A 91 -1.57 1.03 -1.60
CA TYR A 91 -0.59 1.03 -0.52
C TYR A 91 -1.13 1.71 0.75
N VAL A 92 -1.82 2.86 0.61
CA VAL A 92 -2.49 3.50 1.75
C VAL A 92 -3.56 2.57 2.36
N ASN A 93 -4.34 1.86 1.53
CA ASN A 93 -5.30 0.88 2.03
C ASN A 93 -4.62 -0.26 2.81
N LEU A 94 -3.50 -0.77 2.31
CA LEU A 94 -2.71 -1.78 3.00
C LEU A 94 -2.21 -1.27 4.35
N VAL A 95 -1.69 -0.03 4.41
CA VAL A 95 -1.23 0.58 5.66
C VAL A 95 -2.38 0.68 6.67
N ILE A 96 -3.56 1.15 6.24
CA ILE A 96 -4.75 1.26 7.10
C ILE A 96 -5.12 -0.11 7.68
N MET A 97 -5.18 -1.15 6.83
CA MET A 97 -5.54 -2.51 7.24
C MET A 97 -4.46 -3.19 8.10
N GLY A 98 -3.18 -2.96 7.81
CA GLY A 98 -2.06 -3.49 8.57
C GLY A 98 -2.00 -2.92 9.99
N VAL A 99 -2.24 -1.61 10.13
CA VAL A 99 -2.37 -0.94 11.43
C VAL A 99 -3.60 -1.42 12.18
N ALA A 100 -4.75 -1.59 11.51
CA ALA A 100 -5.95 -2.16 12.12
C ALA A 100 -5.69 -3.55 12.72
N THR A 101 -5.00 -4.41 11.97
CA THR A 101 -4.63 -5.78 12.40
C THR A 101 -3.63 -5.75 13.56
N LEU A 102 -2.70 -4.78 13.59
CA LEU A 102 -1.78 -4.58 14.72
C LEU A 102 -2.56 -4.23 16.00
N ILE A 103 -3.47 -3.26 15.92
CA ILE A 103 -4.29 -2.82 17.06
C ILE A 103 -5.11 -4.01 17.58
N LEU A 104 -5.74 -4.77 16.69
CA LEU A 104 -6.53 -5.92 17.07
C LEU A 104 -5.67 -7.01 17.74
N ASN A 105 -4.52 -7.35 17.16
CA ASN A 105 -3.61 -8.34 17.75
C ASN A 105 -3.14 -7.93 19.14
N TYR A 106 -2.74 -6.68 19.33
CA TYR A 106 -2.35 -6.17 20.64
C TYR A 106 -3.48 -6.28 21.67
N GLY A 107 -4.72 -6.03 21.25
CA GLY A 107 -5.91 -6.22 22.09
C GLY A 107 -6.15 -7.68 22.51
N TYR A 108 -5.74 -8.65 21.69
CA TYR A 108 -5.98 -10.09 21.88
C TYR A 108 -4.78 -10.85 22.50
N GLU A 109 -3.66 -10.18 22.81
CA GLU A 109 -2.50 -10.78 23.51
C GLU A 109 -2.81 -11.28 24.94
N VAL A 110 -3.76 -10.64 25.63
CA VAL A 110 -4.21 -10.97 26.97
C VAL A 110 -5.69 -11.31 26.86
N GLN A 111 -6.05 -12.51 27.33
CA GLN A 111 -7.42 -13.00 27.28
C GLN A 111 -8.31 -12.25 28.26
N SER A 112 -8.94 -11.19 27.78
CA SER A 112 -9.93 -10.42 28.53
C SER A 112 -11.02 -9.94 27.57
N SER A 113 -12.26 -10.35 27.85
CA SER A 113 -13.44 -9.99 27.05
C SER A 113 -13.62 -8.46 26.93
N THR A 114 -13.42 -7.73 28.02
CA THR A 114 -13.50 -6.26 28.04
C THR A 114 -12.45 -5.63 27.12
N ARG A 115 -11.23 -6.18 27.10
CA ARG A 115 -10.13 -5.68 26.26
C ARG A 115 -10.33 -6.02 24.79
N HIS A 116 -10.82 -7.21 24.48
CA HIS A 116 -11.13 -7.61 23.10
C HIS A 116 -12.19 -6.67 22.50
N MET A 117 -13.22 -6.34 23.27
CA MET A 117 -14.29 -5.43 22.84
C MET A 117 -13.78 -4.00 22.62
N SER A 118 -13.00 -3.45 23.55
CA SER A 118 -12.50 -2.08 23.45
C SER A 118 -11.54 -1.91 22.27
N PHE A 119 -10.59 -2.83 22.07
CA PHE A 119 -9.65 -2.78 20.95
C PHE A 119 -10.33 -3.01 19.60
N PHE A 120 -11.41 -3.82 19.56
CA PHE A 120 -12.23 -3.95 18.36
C PHE A 120 -12.94 -2.64 17.99
N MET A 121 -13.47 -1.90 18.96
CA MET A 121 -14.04 -0.56 18.70
C MET A 121 -12.96 0.43 18.22
N VAL A 122 -11.77 0.41 18.84
CA VAL A 122 -10.64 1.27 18.43
C VAL A 122 -10.20 0.95 17.00
N MET A 123 -10.12 -0.33 16.63
CA MET A 123 -9.81 -0.76 15.26
C MET A 123 -10.83 -0.19 14.26
N ILE A 124 -12.14 -0.30 14.55
CA ILE A 124 -13.18 0.24 13.67
C ILE A 124 -13.04 1.77 13.54
N ALA A 125 -12.88 2.47 14.66
CA ALA A 125 -12.71 3.93 14.66
C ALA A 125 -11.49 4.36 13.83
N GLN A 126 -10.36 3.65 13.98
CA GLN A 126 -9.14 3.91 13.21
C GLN A 126 -9.36 3.72 11.70
N ILE A 127 -10.02 2.62 11.27
CA ILE A 127 -10.32 2.39 9.85
C ILE A 127 -11.17 3.54 9.30
N VAL A 128 -12.24 3.93 10.00
CA VAL A 128 -13.15 5.00 9.56
C VAL A 128 -12.42 6.34 9.45
N ILE A 129 -11.67 6.72 10.48
CA ILE A 129 -10.91 7.99 10.49
C ILE A 129 -9.90 8.01 9.36
N CYS A 130 -9.13 6.94 9.16
CA CYS A 130 -8.13 6.88 8.09
C CYS A 130 -8.77 6.90 6.70
N ARG A 131 -9.93 6.26 6.50
CA ARG A 131 -10.68 6.32 5.24
C ARG A 131 -11.18 7.72 4.93
N ILE A 132 -11.74 8.41 5.92
CA ILE A 132 -12.17 9.81 5.78
C ILE A 132 -10.97 10.70 5.44
N ALA A 133 -9.87 10.58 6.18
CA ALA A 133 -8.64 11.32 5.93
C ALA A 133 -8.10 11.08 4.51
N MET A 134 -8.12 9.83 4.05
CA MET A 134 -7.73 9.44 2.69
C MET A 134 -8.62 10.11 1.64
N CYS A 135 -9.95 10.05 1.80
CA CYS A 135 -10.89 10.69 0.87
C CYS A 135 -10.71 12.21 0.82
N ILE A 136 -10.54 12.87 1.98
CA ILE A 136 -10.27 14.32 2.05
C ILE A 136 -8.95 14.65 1.35
N TYR A 137 -7.91 13.86 1.58
CA TYR A 137 -6.60 14.07 0.97
C TYR A 137 -6.65 13.96 -0.55
N PHE A 138 -7.31 12.93 -1.09
CA PHE A 138 -7.44 12.75 -2.54
C PHE A 138 -8.41 13.72 -3.21
N ASN A 139 -9.41 14.23 -2.48
CA ASN A 139 -10.28 15.30 -2.96
C ASN A 139 -9.52 16.65 -3.06
N LYS A 140 -8.71 16.98 -2.05
CA LYS A 140 -7.91 18.23 -2.04
C LYS A 140 -6.70 18.20 -2.97
N LYS A 141 -6.08 17.04 -3.17
CA LYS A 141 -4.96 16.83 -4.08
C LYS A 141 -5.33 15.72 -5.05
N THR A 142 -5.94 16.09 -6.17
CA THR A 142 -6.13 15.16 -7.29
C THR A 142 -4.77 14.53 -7.60
N VAL A 143 -4.75 13.20 -7.76
CA VAL A 143 -3.50 12.48 -8.00
C VAL A 143 -3.00 12.88 -9.38
N LYS A 144 -2.17 13.92 -9.43
CA LYS A 144 -1.53 14.38 -10.66
C LYS A 144 -0.69 13.23 -11.21
N TYR A 145 -0.94 12.88 -12.47
CA TYR A 145 -0.14 11.93 -13.20
C TYR A 145 1.32 12.40 -13.23
N ILE A 146 2.26 11.50 -12.93
CA ILE A 146 3.68 11.77 -13.14
C ILE A 146 3.89 11.76 -14.66
N GLY A 147 4.14 12.94 -15.25
CA GLY A 147 4.30 13.10 -16.70
C GLY A 147 3.10 13.71 -17.44
N GLY A 148 2.05 14.12 -16.72
CA GLY A 148 1.09 15.08 -17.25
C GLY A 148 1.77 16.43 -17.38
N GLY A 149 2.49 16.62 -18.48
CA GLY A 149 2.90 17.94 -18.90
C GLY A 149 1.67 18.83 -18.87
N VAL A 150 1.77 19.94 -18.14
CA VAL A 150 1.13 21.16 -18.60
C VAL A 150 1.97 21.58 -19.82
N GLU A 151 1.76 20.88 -20.94
CA GLU A 151 1.91 21.47 -22.25
C GLU A 151 0.52 22.01 -22.59
N ASN A 152 0.43 23.33 -22.45
CA ASN A 152 -0.60 24.23 -22.97
C ASN A 152 -1.86 24.45 -22.11
N GLU A 153 -1.96 25.73 -21.72
CA GLU A 153 -3.09 26.53 -21.20
C GLU A 153 -3.43 26.47 -19.71
#